data_AF-A0A518EXV4-F1
#
_entry.id   AF-A0A518EXV4-F1
#
_cell.length_a   1.000
_cell.length_b   1.000
_cell.length_c   1.000
_cell.angle_alpha   90.00
_cell.angle_beta   90.00
_cell.angle_gamma   90.00
#
_symmetry.space_group_name_H-M   'P 1'
#
loop_
_entity.id
_entity.type
_entity.pdbx_description
1 polymer ?
#
loop_
_entity_poly.entity_id
_entity_poly.type
_entity_poly.pdbx_seq_one_letter_code
_entity_poly.pdbx_strand_id
1 'polypeptide(L)'
;MTCRFSRGVATCAALSAPFLTGCAQGAYSQFRVFQEPLEAAVAGLRPGESDLTETLDALGAPVFVVEVGLGMALAWGWQATTDWNVQVTGPGNARGRFQYASSDERTEGLVLFFDPAWTLTSLQSGHLVDLLPKSRRPRDIYDDLLDDVSDDGTSE
;
A
#
# COMPACT_ATOMS: atom_id res chain seq x y z
N MET A 1 81.35 15.22 -5.65
CA MET A 1 80.66 16.53 -5.66
C MET A 1 79.23 16.30 -5.20
N THR A 2 78.99 16.54 -3.91
CA THR A 2 77.73 16.33 -3.20
C THR A 2 76.86 17.58 -3.32
N CYS A 3 75.63 17.45 -3.83
CA CYS A 3 74.64 18.52 -3.72
C CYS A 3 73.56 18.15 -2.69
N ARG A 4 73.44 19.06 -1.73
CA ARG A 4 72.63 19.09 -0.52
C ARG A 4 71.13 18.89 -0.75
N PHE A 5 70.54 18.12 0.16
CA PHE A 5 69.14 18.14 0.56
C PHE A 5 68.76 19.54 1.08
N SER A 6 67.66 20.09 0.58
CA SER A 6 66.97 21.25 1.16
C SER A 6 65.52 20.89 1.45
N ARG A 7 65.13 21.07 2.71
CA ARG A 7 63.76 20.93 3.22
C ARG A 7 62.91 22.08 2.71
N GLY A 8 61.69 21.80 2.26
CA GLY A 8 60.75 22.85 1.89
C GLY A 8 59.31 22.37 1.86
N VAL A 9 58.62 22.68 2.96
CA VAL A 9 57.21 23.09 3.04
C VAL A 9 56.15 22.01 2.77
N ALA A 10 55.43 21.71 3.86
CA ALA A 10 54.16 21.03 3.90
C ALA A 10 53.11 21.75 3.03
N THR A 11 52.44 20.99 2.17
CA THR A 11 51.12 21.36 1.68
C THR A 11 50.29 20.09 1.65
N CYS A 12 49.45 19.92 2.66
CA CYS A 12 48.36 18.94 2.66
C CYS A 12 47.43 19.28 1.50
N ALA A 13 47.72 18.72 0.32
CA ALA A 13 46.78 18.68 -0.78
C ALA A 13 45.73 17.61 -0.44
N ALA A 14 44.73 18.02 0.34
CA ALA A 14 43.48 17.31 0.50
C ALA A 14 42.78 17.28 -0.88
N LEU A 15 43.10 16.26 -1.67
CA LEU A 15 42.35 15.95 -2.88
C LEU A 15 40.96 15.47 -2.46
N SER A 16 40.03 16.40 -2.58
CA SER A 16 38.62 16.28 -2.35
C SER A 16 38.08 15.19 -3.29
N ALA A 17 37.73 14.04 -2.74
CA ALA A 17 36.89 13.07 -3.43
C ALA A 17 35.45 13.62 -3.37
N PRO A 18 34.83 14.06 -4.49
CA PRO A 18 33.40 14.30 -4.47
C PRO A 18 32.74 12.93 -4.36
N PHE A 19 32.22 12.64 -3.17
CA PHE A 19 31.24 11.59 -2.94
C PHE A 19 30.04 11.87 -3.85
N LEU A 20 30.05 11.27 -5.04
CA LEU A 20 28.84 11.02 -5.82
C LEU A 20 28.04 9.91 -5.13
N THR A 21 27.63 10.17 -3.88
CA THR A 21 26.55 9.44 -3.22
C THR A 21 25.25 9.93 -3.82
N GLY A 22 24.98 9.51 -5.05
CA GLY A 22 23.64 9.57 -5.61
C GLY A 22 22.78 8.56 -4.88
N CYS A 23 22.04 9.01 -3.86
CA CYS A 23 20.97 8.21 -3.29
C CYS A 23 19.88 8.05 -4.35
N ALA A 24 19.98 7.01 -5.18
CA ALA A 24 18.88 6.58 -6.02
C ALA A 24 17.82 5.96 -5.10
N GLN A 25 16.92 6.80 -4.61
CA GLN A 25 15.79 6.36 -3.80
C GLN A 25 14.71 5.85 -4.75
N GLY A 26 14.77 4.54 -5.05
CA GLY A 26 13.73 3.85 -5.81
C GLY A 26 12.62 3.42 -4.86
N ALA A 27 11.45 4.08 -4.93
CA ALA A 27 10.25 3.59 -4.29
C ALA A 27 9.60 2.56 -5.22
N TYR A 28 9.58 1.28 -4.83
CA TYR A 28 8.81 0.26 -5.53
C TYR A 28 7.37 0.32 -5.02
N SER A 29 6.46 0.81 -5.87
CA SER A 29 5.03 0.80 -5.59
C SER A 29 4.36 -0.16 -6.57
N GLN A 30 3.87 -1.29 -6.05
CA GLN A 30 3.11 -2.25 -6.82
C GLN A 30 1.62 -2.04 -6.55
N PHE A 31 0.92 -1.44 -7.49
CA PHE A 31 -0.53 -1.39 -7.49
C PHE A 31 -1.05 -2.65 -8.20
N ARG A 32 -1.71 -3.55 -7.46
CA ARG A 32 -2.53 -4.60 -8.09
C ARG A 32 -3.89 -3.98 -8.36
N VAL A 33 -4.14 -3.64 -9.62
CA VAL A 33 -5.50 -3.29 -10.08
C VAL A 33 -6.25 -4.61 -10.19
N PHE A 34 -7.04 -4.94 -9.19
CA PHE A 34 -7.93 -6.09 -9.25
C PHE A 34 -9.11 -5.74 -10.16
N GLN A 35 -9.54 -6.71 -10.97
CA GLN A 35 -10.71 -6.56 -11.83
C GLN A 35 -11.98 -6.71 -11.01
N GLU A 36 -13.01 -5.96 -11.39
CA GLU A 36 -14.36 -6.14 -10.87
C GLU A 36 -14.84 -7.58 -11.13
N PRO A 37 -15.40 -8.26 -10.12
CA PRO A 37 -16.00 -9.58 -10.31
C PRO A 37 -17.15 -9.53 -11.32
N LEU A 38 -17.24 -10.55 -12.18
CA LEU A 38 -18.29 -10.62 -13.19
C LEU A 38 -19.67 -10.63 -12.51
N GLU A 39 -20.56 -9.72 -12.89
CA GLU A 39 -21.90 -9.59 -12.28
C GLU A 39 -22.69 -10.91 -12.31
N ALA A 40 -22.57 -11.68 -13.41
CA ALA A 40 -23.20 -12.98 -13.53
C ALA A 40 -22.68 -14.01 -12.51
N ALA A 41 -21.40 -13.96 -12.16
CA ALA A 41 -20.81 -14.83 -11.14
C ALA A 41 -21.34 -14.47 -9.75
N VAL A 42 -21.43 -13.17 -9.44
CA VAL A 42 -22.00 -12.69 -8.17
C VAL A 42 -23.49 -13.04 -8.05
N ALA A 43 -24.25 -12.88 -9.14
CA ALA A 43 -25.68 -13.19 -9.19
C ALA A 43 -25.99 -14.70 -9.02
N GLY A 44 -25.02 -15.56 -9.31
CA GLY A 44 -25.10 -17.01 -9.09
C GLY A 44 -25.02 -17.42 -7.63
N LEU A 45 -24.37 -16.62 -6.77
CA LEU A 45 -24.18 -16.95 -5.37
C LEU A 45 -25.48 -16.76 -4.56
N ARG A 46 -25.73 -17.68 -3.64
CA ARG A 46 -26.95 -17.72 -2.83
C ARG A 46 -26.62 -17.86 -1.35
N PRO A 47 -27.01 -16.88 -0.51
CA PRO A 47 -26.90 -17.02 0.93
C PRO A 47 -27.66 -18.24 1.45
N GLY A 48 -27.01 -19.02 2.30
CA GLY A 48 -27.50 -20.27 2.89
C GLY A 48 -27.26 -21.51 2.02
N GLU A 49 -26.81 -21.35 0.77
CA GLU A 49 -26.61 -22.46 -0.17
C GLU A 49 -25.16 -22.53 -0.66
N SER A 50 -24.60 -21.38 -1.07
CA SER A 50 -23.23 -21.34 -1.61
C SER A 50 -22.19 -21.51 -0.52
N ASP A 51 -21.20 -22.35 -0.79
CA ASP A 51 -20.05 -22.56 0.09
C ASP A 51 -18.83 -21.73 -0.33
N LEU A 52 -17.79 -21.75 0.52
CA LEU A 52 -16.55 -21.04 0.28
C LEU A 52 -15.83 -21.50 -1.00
N THR A 53 -15.85 -22.80 -1.29
CA THR A 53 -15.15 -23.35 -2.45
C THR A 53 -15.81 -22.90 -3.74
N GLU A 54 -17.14 -23.01 -3.83
CA GLU A 54 -17.92 -22.50 -4.97
C GLU A 54 -17.68 -21.00 -5.18
N THR A 55 -17.65 -20.23 -4.09
CA THR A 55 -17.39 -18.78 -4.17
C THR A 55 -16.00 -18.47 -4.73
N LEU A 56 -14.97 -19.16 -4.26
CA LEU A 56 -13.60 -18.94 -4.70
C LEU A 56 -13.38 -19.40 -6.15
N ASP A 57 -14.05 -20.45 -6.59
CA ASP A 57 -14.03 -20.90 -7.98
C ASP A 57 -14.74 -19.89 -8.90
N ALA A 58 -15.82 -19.27 -8.43
CA ALA A 58 -16.59 -18.29 -9.20
C ALA A 58 -15.95 -16.90 -9.26
N LEU A 59 -15.47 -16.37 -8.14
CA LEU A 59 -14.98 -14.99 -8.01
C LEU A 59 -13.45 -14.88 -7.97
N GLY A 60 -12.74 -16.00 -7.83
CA GLY A 60 -11.30 -16.02 -7.64
C GLY A 60 -10.87 -15.61 -6.23
N ALA A 61 -9.57 -15.37 -6.07
CA ALA A 61 -8.97 -15.08 -4.78
C ALA A 61 -9.36 -13.68 -4.26
N PRO A 62 -9.78 -13.55 -2.99
CA PRO A 62 -10.11 -12.27 -2.37
C PRO A 62 -8.85 -11.45 -2.09
N VAL A 63 -9.03 -10.14 -1.94
CA VAL A 63 -7.97 -9.20 -1.58
C VAL A 63 -7.74 -9.20 -0.07
N PHE A 64 -8.83 -9.24 0.70
CA PHE A 64 -8.77 -9.30 2.15
C PHE A 64 -9.58 -10.46 2.70
N VAL A 65 -9.07 -11.02 3.78
CA VAL A 65 -9.72 -12.04 4.58
C VAL A 65 -9.72 -11.56 6.02
N VAL A 66 -10.91 -11.44 6.61
CA VAL A 66 -11.09 -10.93 7.97
C VAL A 66 -11.90 -11.93 8.78
N GLU A 67 -11.43 -12.30 9.95
CA GLU A 67 -12.19 -13.15 10.86
C GLU A 67 -13.26 -12.30 11.58
N VAL A 68 -14.50 -12.79 11.59
CA VAL A 68 -15.64 -12.09 12.20
C VAL A 68 -16.36 -13.04 13.14
N GLY A 69 -16.04 -12.94 14.43
CA GLY A 69 -16.56 -13.87 15.44
C GLY A 69 -16.06 -15.29 15.21
N LEU A 70 -16.98 -16.22 14.90
CA LEU A 70 -16.65 -17.60 14.55
C LEU A 70 -16.61 -17.84 13.02
N GLY A 71 -16.94 -16.83 12.23
CA GLY A 71 -16.97 -16.89 10.77
C GLY A 71 -15.88 -16.04 10.13
N MET A 72 -16.03 -15.76 8.83
CA MET A 72 -15.11 -14.92 8.07
C MET A 72 -15.83 -13.96 7.13
N ALA A 73 -15.19 -12.84 6.81
CA ALA A 73 -15.56 -11.95 5.74
C ALA A 73 -14.44 -11.94 4.70
N LEU A 74 -14.78 -12.22 3.44
CA LEU A 74 -13.85 -12.09 2.32
C LEU A 74 -14.24 -10.88 1.49
N ALA A 75 -13.24 -10.09 1.09
CA ALA A 75 -13.47 -8.85 0.37
C ALA A 75 -12.69 -8.81 -0.95
N TRP A 76 -13.40 -8.45 -2.01
CA TRP A 76 -12.86 -8.13 -3.31
C TRP A 76 -12.98 -6.62 -3.49
N GLY A 77 -11.88 -5.95 -3.79
CA GLY A 77 -11.86 -4.52 -4.05
C GLY A 77 -11.24 -4.23 -5.39
N TRP A 78 -11.84 -3.35 -6.18
CA TRP A 78 -11.32 -2.91 -7.47
C TRP A 78 -11.31 -1.39 -7.55
N GLN A 79 -10.45 -0.87 -8.42
CA GLN A 79 -10.41 0.55 -8.73
C GLN A 79 -10.77 0.74 -10.19
N ALA A 80 -11.81 1.53 -10.46
CA ALA A 80 -12.12 2.00 -11.79
C ALA A 80 -11.14 3.12 -12.17
N THR A 81 -9.92 2.77 -12.57
CA THR A 81 -8.97 3.77 -13.07
C THR A 81 -9.42 4.24 -14.45
N THR A 82 -9.86 5.50 -14.56
CA THR A 82 -10.05 6.15 -15.86
C THR A 82 -8.74 6.80 -16.26
N ASP A 83 -7.88 6.05 -16.94
CA ASP A 83 -6.60 6.56 -17.44
C ASP A 83 -6.80 7.49 -18.63
N TRP A 84 -6.38 8.75 -18.50
CA TRP A 84 -6.21 9.67 -19.63
C TRP A 84 -4.74 9.68 -20.05
N ASN A 85 -4.42 9.03 -21.18
CA ASN A 85 -3.08 9.02 -21.73
C ASN A 85 -2.92 10.14 -22.78
N VAL A 86 -2.20 11.20 -22.43
CA VAL A 86 -1.78 12.24 -23.39
C VAL A 86 -0.33 11.99 -23.79
N GLN A 87 -0.11 11.55 -25.02
CA GLN A 87 1.23 11.39 -25.59
C GLN A 87 1.61 12.64 -26.39
N VAL A 88 2.52 13.45 -25.86
CA VAL A 88 3.06 14.62 -26.58
C VAL A 88 4.37 14.21 -27.25
N THR A 89 4.45 14.38 -28.57
CA THR A 89 5.69 14.17 -29.33
C THR A 89 6.12 15.53 -29.90
N GLY A 90 7.22 16.09 -29.39
CA GLY A 90 7.78 17.37 -29.84
C GLY A 90 9.12 17.21 -30.57
N PRO A 91 9.53 18.20 -31.40
CA PRO A 91 10.84 18.18 -32.05
C PRO A 91 11.96 18.29 -31.00
N GLY A 92 12.84 17.29 -30.96
CA GLY A 92 13.96 17.20 -30.01
C GLY A 92 13.68 16.24 -28.84
N ASN A 93 13.63 14.93 -29.12
CA ASN A 93 13.76 13.78 -28.20
C ASN A 93 12.97 13.77 -26.86
N ALA A 94 12.12 14.75 -26.57
CA ALA A 94 11.37 14.85 -25.35
C ALA A 94 10.10 13.99 -25.46
N ARG A 95 10.10 12.85 -24.77
CA ARG A 95 8.91 12.01 -24.56
C ARG A 95 8.45 12.22 -23.12
N GLY A 96 7.32 12.88 -22.93
CA GLY A 96 6.66 13.00 -21.63
C GLY A 96 5.44 12.09 -21.58
N ARG A 97 5.34 11.24 -20.55
CA ARG A 97 4.10 10.54 -20.19
C ARG A 97 3.57 11.21 -18.93
N PHE A 98 2.45 11.91 -19.03
CA PHE A 98 1.71 12.38 -17.86
C PHE A 98 0.61 11.37 -17.57
N GLN A 99 0.69 10.70 -16.42
CA GLN A 99 -0.35 9.81 -15.93
C GLN A 99 -0.96 10.48 -14.69
N TYR A 100 -2.23 10.87 -14.79
CA TYR A 100 -2.98 11.46 -13.69
C TYR A 100 -3.86 10.38 -13.10
N ALA A 101 -3.47 9.85 -11.93
CA ALA A 101 -4.31 8.96 -11.14
C ALA A 101 -5.00 9.81 -10.06
N SER A 102 -6.32 10.01 -10.18
CA SER A 102 -7.13 10.47 -9.05
C SER A 102 -7.15 9.34 -8.03
N SER A 103 -6.40 9.49 -6.94
CA SER A 103 -6.47 8.59 -5.79
C SER A 103 -7.76 8.88 -5.03
N ASP A 104 -8.90 8.51 -5.62
CA ASP A 104 -10.16 8.52 -4.91
C ASP A 104 -10.10 7.41 -3.86
N GLU A 105 -10.07 7.82 -2.59
CA GLU A 105 -9.97 6.99 -1.38
C GLU A 105 -11.18 6.04 -1.18
N ARG A 106 -11.98 5.83 -2.22
CA ARG A 106 -13.24 5.10 -2.24
C ARG A 106 -13.16 3.89 -3.15
N THR A 107 -12.28 2.95 -2.82
CA THR A 107 -12.19 1.64 -3.50
C THR A 107 -13.55 0.95 -3.40
N GLU A 108 -14.21 0.74 -4.54
CA GLU A 108 -15.40 -0.10 -4.63
C GLU A 108 -15.04 -1.54 -4.31
N GLY A 109 -15.99 -2.25 -3.74
CA GLY A 109 -15.77 -3.63 -3.38
C GLY A 109 -17.06 -4.39 -3.07
N LEU A 110 -16.84 -5.69 -2.93
CA LEU A 110 -17.82 -6.70 -2.62
C LEU A 110 -17.30 -7.48 -1.41
N VAL A 111 -18.10 -7.57 -0.35
CA VAL A 111 -17.79 -8.31 0.87
C VAL A 111 -18.79 -9.44 1.05
N LEU A 112 -18.29 -10.66 1.18
CA LEU A 112 -19.09 -11.86 1.44
C LEU A 112 -18.79 -12.35 2.85
N PHE A 113 -19.84 -12.62 3.62
CA PHE A 113 -19.76 -13.10 4.99
C PHE A 113 -20.09 -14.58 5.04
N PHE A 114 -19.29 -15.36 5.75
CA PHE A 114 -19.44 -16.80 5.91
C PHE A 114 -19.58 -17.16 7.38
N ASP A 115 -20.38 -18.18 7.64
CA ASP A 115 -20.54 -18.78 8.96
C ASP A 115 -19.39 -19.76 9.29
N PRO A 116 -19.37 -20.37 10.49
CA PRO A 116 -18.34 -21.34 10.86
C PRO A 116 -18.39 -22.65 10.05
N ALA A 117 -19.49 -22.89 9.33
CA ALA A 117 -19.65 -24.02 8.42
C ALA A 117 -19.21 -23.67 6.99
N TRP A 118 -18.60 -22.49 6.79
CA TRP A 118 -18.16 -21.97 5.49
C TRP A 118 -19.30 -21.81 4.48
N THR A 119 -20.50 -21.57 4.97
CA THR A 119 -21.68 -21.25 4.14
C THR A 119 -21.84 -19.75 4.05
N LEU A 120 -22.09 -19.25 2.84
CA LEU A 120 -22.35 -17.83 2.59
C LEU A 120 -23.61 -17.39 3.35
N THR A 121 -23.50 -16.34 4.14
CA THR A 121 -24.62 -15.81 4.95
C THR A 121 -25.17 -14.49 4.41
N SER A 122 -24.29 -13.64 3.87
CA SER A 122 -24.69 -12.38 3.25
C SER A 122 -23.60 -11.89 2.30
N LEU A 123 -24.03 -11.07 1.33
CA LEU A 123 -23.16 -10.38 0.39
C LEU A 123 -23.54 -8.90 0.37
N GLN A 124 -22.54 -8.02 0.38
CA GLN A 124 -22.73 -6.58 0.40
C GLN A 124 -21.77 -5.93 -0.59
N SER A 125 -22.27 -5.01 -1.41
CA SER A 125 -21.48 -4.18 -2.33
C SER A 125 -21.48 -2.72 -1.90
N GLY A 126 -20.41 -2.00 -2.21
CA GLY A 126 -20.21 -0.62 -1.75
C GLY A 126 -18.74 -0.27 -1.64
N HIS A 127 -18.38 0.74 -0.86
CA HIS A 127 -16.98 1.05 -0.61
C HIS A 127 -16.40 0.15 0.48
N LEU A 128 -15.21 -0.42 0.25
CA LEU A 128 -14.59 -1.35 1.20
C LEU A 128 -14.41 -0.77 2.61
N VAL A 129 -14.15 0.55 2.70
CA VAL A 129 -13.99 1.26 3.97
C VAL A 129 -15.25 1.29 4.83
N ASP A 130 -16.42 1.22 4.18
CA ASP A 130 -17.73 1.24 4.86
C ASP A 130 -18.21 -0.18 5.18
N LEU A 131 -17.83 -1.16 4.36
CA LEU A 131 -18.26 -2.56 4.49
C LEU A 131 -17.43 -3.38 5.47
N LEU A 132 -16.12 -3.14 5.52
CA LEU A 132 -15.24 -3.91 6.41
C LEU A 132 -15.40 -3.43 7.86
N PRO A 133 -15.45 -4.36 8.83
CA PRO A 133 -15.44 -3.98 10.24
C PRO A 133 -14.20 -3.14 10.52
N LYS A 134 -14.38 -1.95 11.09
CA LYS A 134 -13.28 -1.07 11.46
C LYS A 134 -12.39 -1.80 12.46
N SER A 135 -11.28 -2.35 11.97
CA SER A 135 -10.25 -2.91 12.82
C SER A 135 -9.83 -1.82 13.78
N ARG A 136 -10.13 -1.98 15.07
CA ARG A 136 -9.57 -1.13 16.11
C ARG A 136 -8.08 -1.40 16.05
N ARG A 137 -7.33 -0.49 15.41
CA ARG A 137 -5.87 -0.55 15.46
C ARG A 137 -5.49 -0.70 16.94
N PRO A 138 -4.59 -1.64 17.28
CA PRO A 138 -3.97 -1.62 18.59
C PRO A 138 -3.46 -0.19 18.80
N ARG A 139 -3.80 0.43 19.92
CA ARG A 139 -3.11 1.67 20.31
C ARG A 139 -1.63 1.33 20.34
N ASP A 140 -0.82 2.06 19.59
CA ASP A 140 0.63 1.91 19.69
C ASP A 140 1.01 2.20 21.15
N ILE A 141 1.48 1.18 21.85
CA ILE A 141 1.87 1.22 23.28
C ILE A 141 2.98 2.27 23.51
N TYR A 142 3.64 2.71 22.44
CA TYR A 142 4.68 3.72 22.48
C TYR A 142 4.17 5.14 22.76
N ASP A 143 2.90 5.47 22.49
CA ASP A 143 2.35 6.79 22.85
C ASP A 143 2.12 6.91 24.37
N ASP A 144 1.67 5.84 25.03
CA ASP A 144 1.39 5.84 26.47
C ASP A 144 2.69 5.88 27.34
N LEU A 145 3.85 5.53 26.78
CA LEU A 145 5.13 5.55 27.49
C LEU A 145 5.86 6.91 27.46
N LEU A 146 5.38 7.86 26.65
CA LEU A 146 5.98 9.20 26.55
C LEU A 146 5.31 10.22 27.47
N ASP A 147 4.08 9.97 27.93
CA ASP A 147 3.36 10.87 28.84
C ASP A 147 3.82 10.74 30.32
N ASP A 148 4.40 9.60 30.72
CA ASP A 148 4.84 9.37 32.12
C ASP A 148 6.24 9.92 32.46
N VAL A 149 6.97 10.53 31.51
CA VAL A 149 8.37 11.00 31.71
C VAL A 149 8.49 12.53 31.79
N SER A 150 7.39 13.26 32.01
CA SER A 150 7.42 14.74 32.07
C SER A 150 7.27 15.37 33.46
N ASP A 151 7.30 14.58 34.55
CA ASP A 151 7.29 15.11 35.92
C ASP A 151 8.67 14.96 36.59
N ASP A 152 9.63 15.78 36.15
CA ASP A 152 10.81 16.09 36.97
C ASP A 152 10.90 17.61 37.17
N GLY A 153 10.47 18.03 38.35
CA GLY A 153 11.23 18.95 39.18
C GLY A 153 11.44 20.37 38.63
N THR A 154 10.58 21.30 39.03
CA THR A 154 11.05 22.65 39.37
C THR A 154 10.45 23.08 40.70
N SER A 155 11.20 22.75 41.75
CA SER A 155 11.06 23.34 43.08
C SER A 155 11.52 24.79 43.02
N GLU A 156 10.70 25.70 43.55
CA GLU A 156 11.13 26.93 44.22
C GLU A 156 10.35 27.10 45.53
#